data_AF-A0A8J2ASF1-F1
#
_entry.id   AF-A0A8J2ASF1-F1
#
_cell.length_a   1.000
_cell.length_b   1.000
_cell.length_c   1.000
_cell.angle_alpha   90.00
_cell.angle_beta   90.00
_cell.angle_gamma   90.00
#
_symmetry.space_group_name_H-M   'P 1'
#
loop_
_entity.id
_entity.type
_entity.pdbx_description
1 polymer ?
#
loop_
_entity_poly.entity_id
_entity_poly.type
_entity_poly.pdbx_seq_one_letter_code
_entity_poly.pdbx_strand_id
1 'polypeptide(L)'
;MPWFDFWPYEVNRPKSPQLYPYRIPILRTHTYYHWCSCGRSDTQPWCNGSHKGTGFEPVRFTMREDGNMVKQLCGCKMTSYAPFCNKNHYHVIAHRFPAFHFLRMTPVGFALGTAVAWFWHP
;
A
#
# COMPACT_ATOMS: atom_id res chain seq x y z
N MET A 1 7.75 8.54 -13.72
CA MET A 1 7.43 9.01 -12.36
C MET A 1 5.92 9.23 -12.27
N PRO A 2 5.25 8.78 -11.20
CA PRO A 2 3.84 9.11 -11.00
C PRO A 2 3.66 10.63 -10.92
N TRP A 3 2.56 11.14 -11.47
CA TRP A 3 2.20 12.57 -11.49
C TRP A 3 2.38 13.28 -10.14
N PHE A 4 2.14 12.57 -9.04
CA PHE A 4 2.27 13.09 -7.67
C PHE A 4 3.70 13.38 -7.21
N ASP A 5 4.73 12.77 -7.84
CA ASP A 5 6.13 13.10 -7.53
C ASP A 5 6.57 14.42 -8.19
N PHE A 6 5.79 14.95 -9.13
CA PHE A 6 6.09 16.18 -9.84
C PHE A 6 5.77 17.41 -8.99
N TRP A 7 4.70 17.38 -8.17
CA TRP A 7 4.27 18.51 -7.35
C TRP A 7 4.77 18.47 -5.90
N PRO A 8 5.67 19.39 -5.51
CA PRO A 8 6.24 19.43 -4.16
C PRO A 8 5.26 19.90 -3.08
N TYR A 9 4.04 20.31 -3.43
CA TYR A 9 3.05 20.85 -2.50
C TYR A 9 2.09 19.80 -1.90
N GLU A 10 2.21 18.51 -2.23
CA GLU A 10 1.48 17.45 -1.51
C GLU A 10 2.18 17.11 -0.17
N VAL A 11 2.27 18.09 0.73
CA VAL A 11 3.00 17.98 2.00
C VAL A 11 2.38 16.94 2.95
N ASN A 12 1.09 16.65 2.76
CA ASN A 12 0.27 15.78 3.61
C ASN A 12 0.05 14.37 3.03
N ARG A 13 0.99 13.86 2.23
CA ARG A 13 0.93 12.49 1.70
C ARG A 13 1.98 11.58 2.38
N PRO A 14 1.61 10.37 2.80
CA PRO A 14 2.60 9.42 3.30
C PRO A 14 3.49 8.93 2.15
N LYS A 15 4.77 8.73 2.43
CA LYS A 15 5.69 8.11 1.48
C LYS A 15 5.44 6.60 1.44
N SER A 16 5.64 5.97 0.28
CA SER A 16 5.55 4.52 0.12
C SER A 16 6.96 3.91 0.03
N PRO A 17 7.63 3.61 1.16
CA PRO A 17 9.00 3.06 1.15
C PRO A 17 9.05 1.65 0.54
N GLN A 18 7.96 0.88 0.66
CA GLN A 18 7.81 -0.44 0.06
C GLN A 18 6.40 -0.57 -0.52
N LEU A 19 6.27 -1.12 -1.72
CA LEU A 19 4.95 -1.29 -2.34
C LEU A 19 4.19 -2.47 -1.71
N TYR A 20 4.88 -3.57 -1.45
CA TYR A 20 4.29 -4.78 -0.87
C TYR A 20 4.23 -4.74 0.66
N PRO A 21 3.33 -5.52 1.30
CA PRO A 21 3.25 -5.59 2.75
C PRO A 21 4.50 -6.19 3.39
N TYR A 22 4.78 -5.74 4.62
CA TYR A 22 5.79 -6.36 5.48
C TYR A 22 5.18 -7.59 6.15
N ARG A 23 5.79 -8.75 5.93
CA ARG A 23 5.38 -10.01 6.55
C ARG A 23 6.13 -10.17 7.87
N ILE A 24 5.41 -10.12 8.99
CA ILE A 24 5.99 -10.29 10.32
C ILE A 24 5.55 -11.65 10.85
N PRO A 25 6.48 -12.59 11.07
CA PRO A 25 6.12 -13.96 11.45
C PRO A 25 5.60 -14.03 12.89
N ILE A 26 6.14 -13.22 13.79
CA ILE A 26 5.79 -13.25 15.21
C ILE A 26 5.62 -11.82 15.72
N LEU A 27 4.46 -11.55 16.29
CA LEU A 27 4.19 -10.37 17.11
C LEU A 27 3.78 -10.87 18.50
N ARG A 28 4.38 -10.30 19.54
CA ARG A 28 4.14 -10.66 20.92
C ARG A 28 2.75 -10.17 21.34
N THR A 29 2.02 -11.02 22.04
CA THR A 29 0.76 -10.65 22.71
C THR A 29 1.07 -9.67 23.84
N HIS A 30 0.09 -8.84 24.21
CA HIS A 30 0.21 -7.82 25.26
C HIS A 30 1.32 -6.76 25.05
N THR A 31 1.95 -6.73 23.87
CA THR A 31 2.93 -5.70 23.51
C THR A 31 2.25 -4.63 22.66
N TYR A 32 2.50 -3.35 22.98
CA TYR A 32 2.07 -2.23 22.16
C TYR A 32 3.06 -2.03 21.02
N TYR A 33 2.54 -2.01 19.80
CA TYR A 33 3.30 -1.74 18.59
C TYR A 33 2.89 -0.40 17.99
N HIS A 34 3.86 0.32 17.44
CA HIS A 34 3.65 1.60 16.77
C HIS A 34 4.00 1.48 15.29
N TRP A 35 2.98 1.35 14.45
CA TRP A 35 3.15 1.28 13.01
C TRP A 35 3.40 2.66 12.41
N CYS A 36 4.37 2.76 11.51
CA CYS A 36 4.68 4.00 10.80
C CYS A 36 3.63 4.28 9.73
N SER A 37 2.87 5.37 9.91
CA SER A 37 1.88 5.88 8.95
C SER A 37 2.47 6.80 7.88
N CYS A 38 3.52 7.56 8.20
CA CYS A 38 4.12 8.55 7.30
C CYS A 38 5.05 7.98 6.22
N GLY A 39 5.55 6.75 6.42
CA GLY A 39 6.50 6.10 5.51
C GLY A 39 7.93 6.65 5.52
N ARG A 40 8.26 7.55 6.45
CA ARG A 40 9.59 8.19 6.59
C ARG A 40 10.50 7.54 7.63
N SER A 41 10.03 6.50 8.32
CA SER A 41 10.84 5.77 9.29
C SER A 41 11.86 4.90 8.58
N ASP A 42 13.08 4.84 9.13
CA ASP A 42 14.16 3.96 8.67
C ASP A 42 14.01 2.53 9.20
N THR A 43 13.23 2.34 10.27
CA THR A 43 12.97 1.04 10.91
C THR A 43 11.62 0.46 10.51
N GLN A 44 11.25 0.60 9.23
CA GLN A 44 9.97 0.07 8.71
C GLN A 44 9.79 -1.41 9.11
N PRO A 45 8.56 -1.82 9.47
CA PRO A 45 7.30 -1.07 9.44
C PRO A 45 7.03 -0.19 10.68
N TRP A 46 7.99 -0.07 11.58
CA TRP A 46 7.83 0.60 12.88
C TRP A 46 8.11 2.10 12.82
N CYS A 47 7.54 2.84 13.78
CA CYS A 47 7.82 4.25 13.95
C CYS A 47 9.14 4.48 14.71
N ASN A 48 10.03 5.31 14.17
CA ASN A 48 11.27 5.76 14.80
C ASN A 48 11.26 7.25 15.22
N GLY A 49 10.12 7.95 15.03
CA GLY A 49 10.02 9.39 15.30
C GLY A 49 10.21 10.30 14.08
N SER A 50 10.57 9.79 12.90
CA SER A 50 10.71 10.60 11.66
C SER A 50 9.41 11.23 11.14
N HIS A 51 8.28 11.09 11.86
CA HIS A 51 7.00 11.74 11.56
C HIS A 51 6.86 13.15 12.17
N LYS A 52 7.83 13.60 12.98
CA LYS A 52 7.80 14.96 13.55
C LYS A 52 7.79 16.01 12.44
N GLY A 53 6.90 17.00 12.55
CA GLY A 53 6.74 18.07 11.57
C GLY A 53 5.95 17.70 10.31
N THR A 54 5.37 16.49 10.25
CA THR A 54 4.69 15.98 9.04
C THR A 54 3.19 15.87 9.19
N GLY A 55 2.63 16.20 10.37
CA GLY A 55 1.21 16.05 10.68
C GLY A 55 0.70 14.60 10.75
N PHE A 56 1.59 13.62 10.63
CA PHE A 56 1.25 12.20 10.68
C PHE A 56 1.56 11.65 12.07
N GLU A 57 0.65 10.84 12.62
CA GLU A 57 0.86 10.14 13.88
C GLU A 57 0.96 8.63 13.66
N PRO A 58 1.83 7.93 14.41
CA PRO A 58 1.93 6.48 14.32
C PRO A 58 0.68 5.78 14.86
N VAL A 59 0.28 4.69 14.22
CA VAL A 59 -0.89 3.91 14.65
C VAL A 59 -0.45 2.92 15.72
N ARG A 60 -0.97 3.09 16.94
CA ARG A 60 -0.77 2.16 18.05
C ARG A 60 -1.74 0.98 17.94
N PHE A 61 -1.24 -0.24 18.02
CA PHE A 61 -2.08 -1.44 18.06
C PHE A 61 -1.49 -2.50 19.00
N THR A 62 -2.32 -3.45 19.41
CA THR A 62 -1.94 -4.63 20.20
C THR A 62 -2.38 -5.89 19.47
N MET A 63 -1.69 -6.99 19.73
CA MET A 63 -2.06 -8.30 19.21
C MET A 63 -2.88 -9.06 20.25
N ARG A 64 -4.02 -9.60 19.81
CA ARG A 64 -4.73 -10.65 20.55
C ARG A 64 -3.98 -11.98 20.40
N GLU A 65 -4.27 -12.94 21.28
CA GLU A 65 -3.76 -14.32 21.24
C GLU A 65 -4.31 -15.08 20.03
N ASP A 66 -4.01 -14.59 18.83
CA ASP A 66 -4.38 -15.24 17.58
C ASP A 66 -3.14 -15.97 17.09
N GLY A 67 -3.08 -17.27 17.37
CA GLY A 67 -1.92 -18.14 17.19
C GLY A 67 -1.16 -17.91 15.89
N ASN A 68 0.17 -17.77 16.00
CA ASN A 68 1.22 -17.91 14.97
C ASN A 68 0.91 -17.56 13.49
N MET A 69 -0.03 -16.66 13.22
CA MET A 69 -0.33 -16.23 11.85
C MET A 69 0.62 -15.11 11.45
N VAL A 70 1.32 -15.30 10.32
CA VAL A 70 2.14 -14.25 9.68
C VAL A 70 1.26 -13.03 9.42
N LYS A 71 1.55 -11.91 10.10
CA LYS A 71 0.78 -10.68 9.95
C LYS A 71 1.37 -9.85 8.80
N GLN A 72 0.48 -9.31 7.97
CA GLN A 72 0.86 -8.45 6.86
C GLN A 72 0.60 -7.00 7.21
N LEU A 73 1.64 -6.27 7.60
CA LEU A 73 1.57 -4.84 7.85
C LEU A 73 1.70 -4.06 6.54
N CYS A 74 0.97 -2.96 6.42
CA CYS A 74 0.97 -2.15 5.22
C CYS A 74 2.35 -1.49 5.01
N GLY A 75 2.94 -1.74 3.82
CA GLY A 75 4.18 -1.12 3.37
C GLY A 75 3.97 0.18 2.60
N CYS A 76 2.93 0.22 1.76
CA CYS A 76 2.66 1.35 0.86
C CYS A 76 2.05 2.57 1.56
N LYS A 77 1.57 2.40 2.79
CA LYS A 77 0.93 3.43 3.65
C LYS A 77 -0.40 3.99 3.13
N MET A 78 -1.00 3.35 2.13
CA MET A 78 -2.30 3.72 1.54
C MET A 78 -3.44 2.78 1.96
N THR A 79 -3.28 2.06 3.08
CA THR A 79 -4.33 1.17 3.60
C THR A 79 -5.45 1.96 4.26
N SER A 80 -6.71 1.57 4.03
CA SER A 80 -7.86 2.06 4.80
C SER A 80 -8.08 1.27 6.09
N TYR A 81 -7.32 0.19 6.29
CA TYR A 81 -7.41 -0.71 7.45
C TYR A 81 -6.07 -0.77 8.18
N ALA A 82 -5.54 0.40 8.54
CA ALA A 82 -4.27 0.49 9.25
C ALA A 82 -4.32 -0.28 10.58
N PRO A 83 -3.26 -1.01 10.96
CA PRO A 83 -1.93 -1.08 10.32
C PRO A 83 -1.79 -2.18 9.25
N PHE A 84 -2.85 -2.91 8.95
CA PHE A 84 -2.81 -4.11 8.11
C PHE A 84 -2.92 -3.81 6.62
N CYS A 85 -2.48 -4.76 5.81
CA CYS A 85 -2.60 -4.69 4.36
C CYS A 85 -4.03 -5.01 3.89
N ASN A 86 -4.68 -4.05 3.21
CA ASN A 86 -5.99 -4.23 2.57
C ASN A 86 -5.89 -4.37 1.03
N LYS A 87 -4.70 -4.69 0.50
CA LYS A 87 -4.41 -4.75 -0.95
C LYS A 87 -4.46 -3.42 -1.74
N ASN A 88 -4.68 -2.26 -1.10
CA ASN A 88 -4.61 -0.96 -1.78
C ASN A 88 -3.26 -0.67 -2.45
N HIS A 89 -2.20 -1.41 -2.10
CA HIS A 89 -0.91 -1.31 -2.78
C HIS A 89 -0.98 -1.58 -4.29
N TYR A 90 -1.96 -2.32 -4.80
CA TYR A 90 -2.14 -2.50 -6.24
C TYR A 90 -2.44 -1.18 -6.97
N HIS A 91 -3.24 -0.29 -6.37
CA HIS A 91 -3.46 1.04 -6.93
C HIS A 91 -2.18 1.86 -6.95
N VAL A 92 -1.38 1.79 -5.88
CA VAL A 92 -0.08 2.48 -5.81
C VAL A 92 0.86 1.96 -6.90
N ILE A 93 0.93 0.65 -7.12
CA ILE A 93 1.71 0.03 -8.20
C ILE A 93 1.22 0.50 -9.57
N ALA A 94 -0.10 0.53 -9.79
CA ALA A 94 -0.69 0.99 -11.04
C ALA A 94 -0.34 2.44 -11.36
N HIS A 95 -0.43 3.33 -10.37
CA HIS A 95 0.00 4.72 -10.52
C HIS A 95 1.51 4.86 -10.68
N ARG A 96 2.32 4.00 -10.06
CA ARG A 96 3.79 4.04 -10.15
C ARG A 96 4.28 3.61 -11.53
N PHE A 97 3.62 2.64 -12.16
CA PHE A 97 4.01 2.04 -13.44
C PHE A 97 2.87 2.09 -14.47
N PRO A 98 2.43 3.29 -14.88
CA PRO A 98 1.25 3.43 -15.75
C PRO A 98 1.45 2.79 -17.12
N ALA A 99 2.64 2.91 -17.71
CA ALA A 99 2.95 2.31 -19.02
C ALA A 99 2.90 0.77 -18.99
N PHE A 100 3.40 0.15 -17.92
CA PHE A 100 3.37 -1.30 -17.75
C PHE A 100 1.94 -1.81 -17.53
N HIS A 101 1.15 -1.07 -16.75
CA HIS A 101 -0.27 -1.37 -16.57
C HIS A 101 -1.06 -1.20 -17.87
N PHE A 102 -0.81 -0.15 -18.63
CA PHE A 102 -1.41 0.07 -19.94
C PHE A 102 -1.11 -1.11 -20.87
N LEU A 103 0.16 -1.49 -21.01
CA LEU A 103 0.58 -2.60 -21.86
C LEU A 103 -0.11 -3.93 -21.50
N ARG A 104 -0.39 -4.18 -20.22
CA ARG A 104 -1.11 -5.39 -19.77
C ARG A 104 -2.62 -5.33 -20.01
N MET A 105 -3.22 -4.15 -19.94
CA MET A 105 -4.68 -3.97 -20.06
C MET A 105 -5.14 -3.87 -21.53
N THR A 106 -4.31 -3.36 -22.44
CA THR A 106 -4.66 -3.20 -23.87
C THR A 106 -5.07 -4.52 -24.55
N PRO A 107 -4.33 -5.64 -24.40
CA PRO A 107 -4.73 -6.92 -25.03
C PRO A 107 -6.07 -7.44 -24.48
N VAL A 108 -6.31 -7.28 -23.18
CA VAL A 108 -7.56 -7.68 -22.53
C VAL A 108 -8.74 -6.85 -23.05
N GLY A 109 -8.56 -5.53 -23.17
CA GLY A 109 -9.57 -4.64 -23.72
C GLY A 109 -9.90 -4.96 -25.19
N PHE A 110 -8.89 -5.22 -26.01
CA PHE A 110 -9.09 -5.63 -27.40
C PHE A 110 -9.85 -6.95 -27.51
N ALA A 111 -9.42 -7.98 -26.77
CA ALA A 111 -10.08 -9.28 -26.77
C ALA A 111 -11.56 -9.19 -26.32
N LEU A 112 -11.83 -8.44 -25.25
CA LEU A 112 -13.20 -8.23 -24.77
C LEU A 112 -14.05 -7.49 -25.82
N GLY A 113 -13.50 -6.45 -26.45
CA GLY A 113 -14.18 -5.72 -27.52
C GLY A 113 -14.52 -6.62 -28.71
N THR A 114 -13.57 -7.45 -29.15
CA THR A 114 -13.81 -8.40 -30.25
C THR A 114 -14.86 -9.46 -29.89
N ALA A 115 -14.86 -9.95 -28.64
CA ALA A 115 -15.83 -10.92 -28.18
C ALA A 115 -17.24 -10.31 -28.12
N VAL A 116 -17.37 -9.10 -27.55
CA VAL A 116 -18.65 -8.39 -27.50
C VAL A 116 -19.18 -8.10 -28.90
N ALA A 117 -18.32 -7.69 -29.84
CA ALA A 117 -18.70 -7.49 -31.23
C ALA A 117 -19.23 -8.79 -31.86
N TRP A 118 -18.54 -9.93 -31.65
CA TRP A 118 -18.99 -11.25 -32.11
C TRP A 118 -20.33 -11.68 -31.50
N PHE A 119 -20.57 -11.39 -30.22
CA PHE A 119 -21.81 -11.78 -29.54
C PHE A 119 -23.02 -10.92 -29.95
N TRP A 120 -22.80 -9.64 -30.29
CA TRP A 120 -23.88 -8.69 -30.57
C TRP A 120 -24.10 -8.39 -32.06
N HIS A 121 -23.15 -8.75 -32.92
CA HIS A 121 -23.26 -8.68 -34.38
C HIS A 121 -22.95 -10.07 -34.98
N PRO A 122 -23.91 -11.02 -34.93
CA PRO A 122 -23.79 -12.27 -35.69
C PRO A 122 -23.78 -12.02 -37.20
#